data_AF-A0A2W7KMV6-F1
#
_entry.id   AF-A0A2W7KMV6-F1
#
_cell.length_a   1.000
_cell.length_b   1.000
_cell.length_c   1.000
_cell.angle_alpha   90.00
_cell.angle_beta   90.00
_cell.angle_gamma   90.00
#
_symmetry.space_group_name_H-M   'P 1'
#
loop_
_entity.id
_entity.type
_entity.pdbx_description
1 polymer ?
#
loop_
_entity_poly.entity_id
_entity_poly.type
_entity_poly.pdbx_seq_one_letter_code
_entity_poly.pdbx_strand_id
1 'polypeptide(L)'
;MKVKSWAGWERDWLKLVDHYRAAPTGPGVYLICADHAINRAVGVDENGILTIGESGNLRDRLGRFVGCVQGRHAKGHMAGWRFFNSALSKPFPIETLWVSWCEMPSKEDAYRKEGEMLGLYLSQHYELPPLNYKFNWSAQEQ
;
A
#
# COMPACT_ATOMS: atom_id res chain seq x y z
N MET A 1 12.88 6.27 0.00
CA MET A 1 12.95 5.03 -0.78
C MET A 1 13.55 5.30 -2.15
N LYS A 2 14.76 4.80 -2.43
CA LYS A 2 15.35 4.87 -3.77
C LYS A 2 14.83 3.70 -4.60
N VAL A 3 13.54 3.72 -4.94
CA VAL A 3 13.01 2.86 -6.02
C VAL A 3 13.80 3.26 -7.26
N LYS A 4 14.70 2.40 -7.75
CA LYS A 4 15.66 2.75 -8.81
C LYS A 4 15.00 3.22 -10.11
N SER A 5 13.68 3.04 -10.24
CA SER A 5 12.83 3.81 -11.15
C SER A 5 11.38 3.68 -10.68
N TRP A 6 10.66 4.79 -10.52
CA TRP A 6 9.19 4.79 -10.39
C TRP A 6 8.49 4.41 -11.72
N ALA A 7 9.22 3.90 -12.72
CA ALA A 7 8.64 3.40 -13.96
C ALA A 7 7.56 2.33 -13.69
N GLY A 8 6.43 2.49 -14.38
CA GLY A 8 5.27 1.60 -14.25
C GLY A 8 4.28 2.03 -13.16
N TRP A 9 4.71 2.86 -12.20
CA TRP A 9 3.78 3.44 -11.24
C TRP A 9 2.97 4.56 -11.88
N GLU A 10 1.72 4.69 -11.43
CA GLU A 10 0.93 5.89 -11.64
C GLU A 10 1.75 7.10 -11.20
N ARG A 11 1.94 8.03 -12.14
CA ARG A 11 2.93 9.11 -12.00
C ARG A 11 2.45 10.16 -11.02
N ASP A 12 1.13 10.33 -10.97
CA ASP A 12 0.49 11.24 -10.04
C ASP A 12 0.16 10.49 -8.75
N TRP A 13 0.52 11.07 -7.61
CA TRP A 13 -0.06 10.66 -6.34
C TRP A 13 -1.52 11.10 -6.36
N LEU A 14 -2.44 10.14 -6.34
CA LEU A 14 -3.86 10.40 -6.44
C LEU A 14 -4.52 10.33 -5.06
N LYS A 15 -5.54 11.16 -4.83
CA LYS A 15 -6.34 11.04 -3.60
C LYS A 15 -7.08 9.72 -3.59
N LEU A 16 -6.86 8.91 -2.54
CA LEU A 16 -7.35 7.53 -2.47
C LEU A 16 -8.86 7.46 -2.64
N VAL A 17 -9.61 8.24 -1.84
CA VAL A 17 -11.07 8.21 -1.83
C VAL A 17 -11.69 8.65 -3.16
N ASP A 18 -11.02 9.53 -3.87
CA ASP A 18 -11.49 10.09 -5.14
C ASP A 18 -11.14 9.18 -6.33
N HIS A 19 -9.99 8.50 -6.28
CA HIS A 19 -9.39 7.86 -7.46
C HIS A 19 -9.28 6.34 -7.39
N TYR A 20 -9.59 5.67 -6.27
CA TYR A 20 -9.47 4.20 -6.20
C TYR A 20 -10.27 3.46 -7.27
N ARG A 21 -11.34 4.07 -7.80
CA ARG A 21 -12.17 3.52 -8.89
C ARG A 21 -11.51 3.62 -10.26
N ALA A 22 -10.56 4.53 -10.44
CA ALA A 22 -9.78 4.67 -11.67
C ALA A 22 -8.66 3.61 -11.76
N ALA A 23 -8.33 2.95 -10.65
CA ALA A 23 -7.35 1.87 -10.65
C ALA A 23 -7.76 0.76 -11.65
N PRO A 24 -6.77 0.08 -12.24
CA PRO A 24 -7.05 -1.00 -13.18
C PRO A 24 -7.78 -2.18 -12.53
N THR A 25 -8.53 -2.91 -13.36
CA THR A 25 -9.19 -4.16 -12.94
C THR A 25 -8.27 -5.38 -13.05
N GLY A 26 -7.04 -5.19 -13.54
CA GLY A 26 -6.03 -6.24 -13.69
C GLY A 26 -5.12 -6.41 -12.47
N PRO A 27 -4.14 -7.31 -12.57
CA PRO A 27 -3.14 -7.53 -11.55
C PRO A 27 -2.25 -6.30 -11.33
N GLY A 28 -1.77 -6.12 -10.12
CA GLY A 28 -0.80 -5.07 -9.83
C GLY A 28 -0.47 -4.87 -8.36
N VAL A 29 0.42 -3.92 -8.12
CA VAL A 29 0.87 -3.49 -6.79
C VAL A 29 0.37 -2.08 -6.52
N TYR A 30 0.09 -1.75 -5.27
CA TYR A 30 -0.31 -0.42 -4.83
C TYR A 30 0.43 0.02 -3.57
N LEU A 31 0.50 1.33 -3.40
CA LEU A 31 0.95 2.03 -2.20
C LEU A 31 -0.20 2.87 -1.69
N ILE A 32 -0.40 2.89 -0.38
CA ILE A 32 -1.24 3.90 0.27
C ILE A 32 -0.34 4.69 1.22
N CYS A 33 -0.39 6.01 1.10
CA CYS A 33 0.49 6.92 1.82
C CYS A 33 -0.32 7.96 2.60
N ALA A 34 0.24 8.40 3.72
CA ALA A 34 -0.16 9.62 4.40
C ALA A 34 0.22 10.86 3.57
N ASP A 35 -0.34 12.01 3.93
CA ASP A 35 -0.01 13.32 3.35
C ASP A 35 1.23 13.97 3.98
N HIS A 36 1.88 13.29 4.92
CA HIS A 36 3.05 13.76 5.63
C HIS A 36 4.00 12.60 5.94
N ALA A 37 5.26 12.96 6.25
CA ALA A 37 6.29 12.02 6.63
C ALA A 37 5.98 11.34 7.97
N ILE A 38 6.38 10.08 8.12
CA ILE A 38 6.13 9.27 9.32
C ILE A 38 7.45 8.91 9.99
N ASN A 39 7.54 9.14 11.30
CA ASN A 39 8.68 8.69 12.09
C ASN A 39 8.70 7.16 12.19
N ARG A 40 9.86 6.56 11.92
CA ARG A 40 10.09 5.11 12.03
C ARG A 40 11.05 4.83 13.18
N ALA A 41 11.20 3.56 13.53
CA ALA A 41 12.21 3.10 14.48
C ALA A 41 13.61 3.55 14.07
N VAL A 42 13.88 3.57 12.76
CA VAL A 42 15.09 4.14 12.16
C VAL A 42 14.72 5.18 11.12
N GLY A 43 15.06 6.44 11.39
CA GLY A 43 14.89 7.56 10.48
C GLY A 43 13.43 7.98 10.25
N VAL A 44 13.20 8.60 9.10
CA VAL A 44 11.90 9.14 8.69
C VAL A 44 11.51 8.55 7.34
N ASP A 45 10.27 8.07 7.23
CA ASP A 45 9.65 7.74 5.97
C ASP A 45 9.02 8.99 5.35
N GLU A 46 9.78 9.67 4.49
CA GLU A 46 9.38 10.92 3.83
C GLU A 46 8.11 10.77 2.97
N ASN A 47 7.82 9.55 2.50
CA ASN A 47 6.64 9.28 1.68
C ASN A 47 5.42 8.89 2.52
N GLY A 48 5.59 8.68 3.83
CA GLY A 48 4.51 8.31 4.74
C GLY A 48 3.78 7.02 4.33
N ILE A 49 4.49 6.00 3.87
CA ILE A 49 3.87 4.76 3.35
C ILE A 49 3.19 4.02 4.50
N LEU A 50 1.88 3.88 4.38
CA LEU A 50 1.04 3.16 5.34
C LEU A 50 0.93 1.67 5.00
N THR A 51 0.82 1.36 3.70
CA THR A 51 0.82 -0.02 3.22
C THR A 51 1.37 -0.15 1.80
N ILE A 52 2.02 -1.28 1.56
CA ILE A 52 2.32 -1.81 0.23
C ILE A 52 1.50 -3.08 0.08
N GLY A 53 0.77 -3.22 -1.02
CA GLY A 53 -0.09 -4.37 -1.24
C GLY A 53 -0.19 -4.75 -2.70
N GLU A 54 -0.67 -5.97 -2.97
CA GLU A 54 -0.91 -6.44 -4.33
C GLU A 54 -2.29 -7.08 -4.50
N SER A 55 -2.73 -7.24 -5.75
CA SER A 55 -3.98 -7.90 -6.09
C SER A 55 -3.97 -8.44 -7.53
N GLY A 56 -4.86 -9.40 -7.81
CA GLY A 56 -5.22 -9.75 -9.20
C GLY A 56 -6.24 -8.78 -9.82
N ASN A 57 -6.82 -7.90 -8.99
CA ASN A 57 -7.71 -6.81 -9.37
C ASN A 57 -7.49 -5.65 -8.39
N LEU A 58 -6.77 -4.62 -8.83
CA LEU A 58 -6.40 -3.46 -8.01
C LEU A 58 -7.62 -2.65 -7.56
N ARG A 59 -8.54 -2.36 -8.47
CA ARG A 59 -9.77 -1.59 -8.18
C ARG A 59 -10.58 -2.21 -7.04
N ASP A 60 -10.84 -3.52 -7.13
CA ASP A 60 -11.60 -4.24 -6.11
C ASP A 60 -10.86 -4.23 -4.77
N ARG A 61 -9.53 -4.38 -4.79
CA ARG A 61 -8.70 -4.40 -3.60
C ARG A 61 -8.73 -3.05 -2.88
N LEU A 62 -8.50 -1.96 -3.60
CA LEU A 62 -8.55 -0.61 -3.05
C LEU A 62 -9.96 -0.26 -2.59
N GLY A 63 -11.00 -0.65 -3.33
CA GLY A 63 -12.39 -0.49 -2.92
C GLY A 63 -12.72 -1.21 -1.61
N ARG A 64 -12.19 -2.42 -1.41
CA ARG A 64 -12.31 -3.14 -0.12
C ARG A 64 -11.56 -2.43 1.01
N PHE A 65 -10.37 -1.87 0.75
CA PHE A 65 -9.67 -1.06 1.75
C PHE A 65 -10.51 0.14 2.19
N VAL A 66 -10.97 0.96 1.24
CA VAL A 66 -11.83 2.14 1.52
C VAL A 66 -13.09 1.73 2.27
N GLY A 67 -13.73 0.65 1.83
CA GLY A 67 -14.91 0.09 2.48
C GLY A 67 -14.67 -0.38 3.92
N CYS A 68 -13.52 -1.00 4.22
CA CYS A 68 -13.12 -1.36 5.57
C CYS A 68 -12.92 -0.12 6.45
N VAL A 69 -12.20 0.88 5.95
CA VAL A 69 -11.90 2.11 6.69
C VAL A 69 -13.17 2.90 7.02
N GLN A 70 -14.16 2.87 6.14
CA GLN A 70 -15.46 3.50 6.36
C GLN A 70 -16.44 2.65 7.20
N GLY A 71 -16.01 1.52 7.74
CA GLY A 71 -16.85 0.62 8.55
C GLY A 71 -17.91 -0.17 7.77
N ARG A 72 -17.90 -0.12 6.43
CA ARG A 72 -18.90 -0.79 5.56
C ARG A 72 -18.56 -2.25 5.30
N HIS A 73 -17.28 -2.62 5.38
CA HIS A 73 -16.80 -3.98 5.19
C HIS A 73 -15.84 -4.37 6.32
N ALA A 74 -16.35 -4.90 7.43
CA ALA A 74 -15.50 -5.26 8.57
C ALA A 74 -14.57 -6.47 8.34
N LYS A 75 -14.62 -7.13 7.16
CA LYS A 75 -13.85 -8.34 6.85
C LYS A 75 -13.39 -8.32 5.38
N GLY A 76 -12.24 -8.92 5.09
CA GLY A 76 -11.76 -9.15 3.71
C GLY A 76 -10.59 -8.28 3.23
N HIS A 77 -10.19 -7.25 3.99
CA HIS A 77 -8.96 -6.48 3.72
C HIS A 77 -8.22 -6.15 5.02
N MET A 78 -7.20 -6.93 5.37
CA MET A 78 -6.54 -6.81 6.68
C MET A 78 -5.96 -5.41 6.95
N ALA A 79 -5.33 -4.77 5.95
CA ALA A 79 -4.81 -3.42 6.13
C ALA A 79 -5.92 -2.39 6.46
N GLY A 80 -7.08 -2.47 5.80
CA GLY A 80 -8.21 -1.58 6.07
C GLY A 80 -8.86 -1.90 7.42
N TRP A 81 -8.95 -3.18 7.78
CA TRP A 81 -9.40 -3.59 9.11
C TRP A 81 -8.48 -3.05 10.21
N ARG A 82 -7.15 -3.16 10.07
CA ARG A 82 -6.19 -2.61 11.03
C ARG A 82 -6.30 -1.09 11.10
N PHE A 83 -6.41 -0.42 9.97
CA PHE A 83 -6.57 1.03 9.93
C PHE A 83 -7.78 1.51 10.75
N PHE A 84 -8.92 0.85 10.57
CA PHE A 84 -10.14 1.13 11.33
C PHE A 84 -9.98 0.80 12.82
N ASN A 85 -9.51 -0.41 13.16
CA ASN A 85 -9.50 -0.90 14.54
C ASN A 85 -8.33 -0.35 15.40
N SER A 86 -7.22 0.06 14.79
CA SER A 86 -6.10 0.70 15.49
C SER A 86 -6.26 2.21 15.63
N ALA A 87 -7.44 2.76 15.29
CA ALA A 87 -7.74 4.19 15.31
C ALA A 87 -6.74 5.05 14.52
N LEU A 88 -6.13 4.49 13.46
CA LEU A 88 -5.21 5.19 12.57
C LEU A 88 -5.89 6.27 11.74
N SER A 89 -7.23 6.25 11.65
CA SER A 89 -8.03 7.34 11.10
C SER A 89 -7.87 8.66 11.85
N LYS A 90 -7.41 8.66 13.11
CA LYS A 90 -7.16 9.88 13.89
C LYS A 90 -5.94 10.65 13.38
N PRO A 91 -4.73 10.06 13.34
CA PRO A 91 -3.57 10.73 12.75
C PRO A 91 -3.58 10.77 11.22
N PHE A 92 -4.31 9.86 10.56
CA PHE A 92 -4.38 9.76 9.11
C PHE A 92 -5.84 9.72 8.64
N PRO A 93 -6.52 10.86 8.49
CA PRO A 93 -7.89 10.86 7.94
C PRO A 93 -7.91 10.25 6.53
N ILE A 94 -8.95 9.47 6.19
CA ILE A 94 -8.99 8.73 4.91
C ILE A 94 -8.96 9.68 3.70
N GLU A 95 -9.53 10.87 3.85
CA GLU A 95 -9.61 11.93 2.85
C GLU A 95 -8.23 12.55 2.55
N THR A 96 -7.27 12.43 3.47
CA THR A 96 -5.92 12.93 3.25
C THR A 96 -5.02 11.90 2.55
N LEU A 97 -5.40 10.61 2.56
CA LEU A 97 -4.59 9.53 2.03
C LEU A 97 -4.40 9.61 0.51
N TRP A 98 -3.19 9.25 0.11
CA TRP A 98 -2.78 9.15 -1.29
C TRP A 98 -2.62 7.69 -1.70
N VAL A 99 -2.74 7.45 -2.99
CA VAL A 99 -2.55 6.14 -3.61
C VAL A 99 -1.73 6.28 -4.88
N SER A 100 -0.88 5.29 -5.13
CA SER A 100 -0.27 5.04 -6.44
C SER A 100 -0.28 3.54 -6.68
N TRP A 101 -0.31 3.11 -7.94
CA TRP A 101 -0.34 1.71 -8.32
C TRP A 101 0.53 1.44 -9.54
N CYS A 102 0.97 0.20 -9.69
CA CYS A 102 1.70 -0.30 -10.85
C CYS A 102 0.95 -1.53 -11.39
N GLU A 103 0.47 -1.45 -12.62
CA GLU A 103 -0.18 -2.57 -13.29
C GLU A 103 0.87 -3.62 -13.65
N MET A 104 0.52 -4.90 -13.50
CA MET A 104 1.44 -6.02 -13.73
C MET A 104 0.81 -7.05 -14.68
N PRO A 105 1.61 -7.74 -15.52
CA PRO A 105 1.10 -8.71 -16.48
C PRO A 105 0.36 -9.88 -15.82
N SER A 106 0.78 -10.26 -14.61
CA SER A 106 0.21 -11.40 -13.88
C SER A 106 0.16 -11.15 -12.37
N LYS A 107 -0.63 -11.99 -11.69
CA LYS A 107 -0.70 -12.02 -10.23
C LYS A 107 0.64 -12.40 -9.58
N GLU A 108 1.40 -13.28 -10.23
CA GLU A 108 2.72 -13.69 -9.76
C GLU A 108 3.74 -12.55 -9.87
N ASP A 109 3.69 -11.78 -10.96
CA ASP A 109 4.52 -10.59 -11.12
C ASP A 109 4.18 -9.52 -10.09
N ALA A 110 2.89 -9.33 -9.79
CA ALA A 110 2.43 -8.43 -8.72
C ALA A 110 2.96 -8.87 -7.34
N TYR A 111 2.90 -10.17 -7.04
CA TYR A 111 3.41 -10.74 -5.80
C TYR A 111 4.92 -10.52 -5.64
N ARG A 112 5.70 -10.78 -6.71
CA ARG A 112 7.16 -10.55 -6.72
C ARG A 112 7.50 -9.08 -6.57
N LYS A 113 6.76 -8.19 -7.23
CA LYS A 113 6.95 -6.73 -7.13
C LYS A 113 6.59 -6.20 -5.74
N GLU A 114 5.54 -6.71 -5.09
CA GLU A 114 5.24 -6.40 -3.69
C GLU A 114 6.41 -6.80 -2.77
N GLY A 115 6.95 -8.02 -2.95
CA GLY A 115 8.10 -8.50 -2.19
C GLY A 115 9.35 -7.63 -2.37
N GLU A 116 9.67 -7.22 -3.60
CA GLU A 116 10.75 -6.27 -3.90
C GLU A 116 10.56 -4.96 -3.13
N MET A 117 9.35 -4.37 -3.21
CA MET A 117 9.04 -3.07 -2.58
C MET A 117 9.06 -3.15 -1.06
N LEU A 118 8.53 -4.23 -0.48
CA LEU A 118 8.62 -4.47 0.95
C LEU A 118 10.07 -4.69 1.39
N GLY A 119 10.89 -5.40 0.62
CA GLY A 119 12.31 -5.59 0.89
C GLY A 119 13.08 -4.27 0.89
N LEU A 120 12.80 -3.38 -0.06
CA LEU A 120 13.36 -2.03 -0.08
C LEU A 120 12.94 -1.23 1.15
N TYR A 121 11.64 -1.26 1.51
CA TYR A 121 11.14 -0.59 2.70
C TYR A 121 11.84 -1.09 3.97
N LEU A 122 11.92 -2.41 4.12
CA LEU A 122 12.55 -3.08 5.26
C LEU A 122 14.04 -2.75 5.35
N SER A 123 14.76 -2.72 4.23
CA SER A 123 16.19 -2.35 4.21
C SER A 123 16.45 -0.90 4.63
N GLN A 124 15.47 -0.01 4.42
CA GLN A 124 15.59 1.41 4.75
C GLN A 124 15.18 1.70 6.20
N HIS A 125 14.11 1.07 6.67
CA HIS A 125 13.46 1.42 7.95
C HIS A 125 13.58 0.35 9.02
N TYR A 126 14.06 -0.86 8.69
CA TYR A 126 14.18 -2.03 9.58
C TYR A 126 12.86 -2.52 10.19
N GLU A 127 11.74 -2.10 9.62
CA GLU A 127 10.39 -2.53 9.98
C GLU A 127 9.46 -2.46 8.76
N LEU A 128 8.28 -3.08 8.85
CA LEU A 128 7.28 -3.03 7.79
C LEU A 128 6.48 -1.72 7.83
N PRO A 129 5.82 -1.32 6.72
CA PRO A 129 4.81 -0.29 6.76
C PRO A 129 3.75 -0.59 7.85
N PRO A 130 3.18 0.43 8.52
CA PRO A 130 2.38 0.24 9.75
C PRO A 130 1.20 -0.72 9.59
N LEU A 131 0.60 -0.80 8.39
CA LEU A 131 -0.54 -1.67 8.12
C LEU A 131 -0.15 -3.04 7.56
N ASN A 132 1.08 -3.22 7.09
CA ASN A 132 1.60 -4.53 6.69
C ASN A 132 1.87 -5.38 7.94
N TYR A 133 1.45 -6.65 7.90
CA TYR A 133 1.57 -7.61 9.01
C TYR A 133 2.19 -8.94 8.58
N LYS A 134 2.44 -9.10 7.28
CA LYS A 134 3.10 -10.24 6.67
C LYS A 134 4.07 -9.70 5.63
N PHE A 135 5.17 -10.42 5.49
CA PHE A 135 6.16 -10.20 4.46
C PHE A 135 6.13 -11.41 3.51
N ASN A 136 6.22 -11.16 2.22
CA ASN A 136 6.31 -12.24 1.22
C ASN A 136 7.75 -12.72 1.14
N TRP A 137 8.13 -13.62 2.06
CA TRP A 137 9.49 -14.12 2.21
C TRP A 137 10.01 -14.89 1.00
N SER A 138 9.13 -15.47 0.17
CA SER A 138 9.52 -16.31 -0.97
C SER A 138 10.28 -15.57 -2.07
N ALA A 139 10.26 -14.23 -2.11
CA ALA A 139 11.09 -13.45 -3.03
C ALA A 139 12.56 -13.31 -2.58
N GLN A 140 12.87 -13.64 -1.32
CA GLN A 140 14.22 -13.56 -0.73
C GLN A 140 14.88 -14.93 -0.52
N GLU A 141 14.19 -16.03 -0.84
CA GLU A 141 14.68 -17.42 -0.67
C GLU A 141 15.36 -17.98 -1.94
N GLN A 142 15.80 -17.13 -2.87
CA GLN A 142 16.62 -17.50 -4.03
C GLN A 142 18.01 -16.90 -3.92
#